data_AF-A0A7W6JU97-F1
#
_entry.id   AF-A0A7W6JU97-F1
#
_cell.length_a   1.000
_cell.length_b   1.000
_cell.length_c   1.000
_cell.angle_alpha   90.00
_cell.angle_beta   90.00
_cell.angle_gamma   90.00
#
_symmetry.space_group_name_H-M   'P 1'
#
loop_
_entity.id
_entity.type
_entity.pdbx_description
1 polymer ?
#
loop_
_entity_poly.entity_id
_entity_poly.type
_entity_poly.pdbx_seq_one_letter_code
_entity_poly.pdbx_strand_id
1 'polypeptide(L)'
;MADETEAAPQAPGVDPAILDAISQTQLATLGQQVLLSGGAGRAYQAVAASAAIAVQDATDMLRNISTVSTTAIGVAMAQMLEGDAGARETLAAAQATLDTAVRNYAAICEAAATALKGFPSA
;
A
#
# COMPACT_ATOMS: atom_id res chain seq x y z
N MET A 1 -19.07 -5.20 80.51
CA MET A 1 -19.96 -5.21 79.33
C MET A 1 -20.20 -3.76 78.97
N ALA A 2 -19.87 -3.22 77.81
CA ALA A 2 -19.51 -3.79 76.50
C ALA A 2 -18.42 -2.85 75.90
N ASP A 3 -17.35 -3.40 75.34
CA ASP A 3 -17.17 -3.60 73.89
C ASP A 3 -16.97 -2.28 73.14
N GLU A 4 -15.71 -1.85 73.02
CA GLU A 4 -15.27 -1.00 71.92
C GLU A 4 -14.25 -1.83 71.13
N THR A 5 -14.77 -2.46 70.09
CA THR A 5 -14.01 -3.21 69.09
C THR A 5 -13.02 -2.25 68.42
N GLU A 6 -11.73 -2.39 68.75
CA GLU A 6 -10.64 -1.71 68.08
C GLU A 6 -10.64 -2.11 66.60
N ALA A 7 -11.03 -1.18 65.73
CA ALA A 7 -11.10 -1.40 64.29
C ALA A 7 -9.68 -1.70 63.77
N ALA A 8 -9.51 -2.87 63.19
CA ALA A 8 -8.26 -3.27 62.54
C ALA A 8 -7.78 -2.17 61.57
N PRO A 9 -6.47 -1.90 61.50
CA PRO A 9 -5.94 -0.90 60.59
C PRO A 9 -6.33 -1.29 59.16
N GLN A 10 -7.20 -0.49 58.55
CA GLN A 10 -7.54 -0.64 57.14
C GLN A 10 -6.24 -0.47 56.37
N ALA A 11 -5.84 -1.49 55.60
CA ALA A 11 -4.69 -1.41 54.72
C ALA A 11 -4.78 -0.12 53.91
N PRO A 12 -3.67 0.64 53.73
CA PRO A 12 -3.74 1.89 53.01
C PRO A 12 -4.22 1.59 51.59
N GLY A 13 -5.48 1.96 51.32
CA GLY A 13 -6.08 1.83 50.01
C GLY A 13 -5.23 2.63 49.03
N VAL A 14 -5.00 2.06 47.85
CA VAL A 14 -4.30 2.76 46.76
C VAL A 14 -4.93 4.14 46.56
N ASP A 15 -4.11 5.17 46.45
CA ASP A 15 -4.55 6.56 46.29
C ASP A 15 -5.51 6.68 45.08
N PRO A 16 -6.73 7.24 45.25
CA PRO A 16 -7.69 7.43 44.17
C PRO A 16 -7.12 8.18 42.96
N ALA A 17 -6.21 9.13 43.17
CA ALA A 17 -5.58 9.88 42.08
C ALA A 17 -4.64 8.99 41.24
N ILE A 18 -3.99 8.01 41.87
CA ILE A 18 -3.15 7.03 41.17
C ILE A 18 -4.03 6.07 40.36
N LEU A 19 -5.16 5.62 40.93
CA LEU A 19 -6.12 4.78 40.22
C LEU A 19 -6.70 5.48 38.98
N ASP A 20 -7.04 6.76 39.10
CA ASP A 20 -7.57 7.57 38.01
C ASP A 20 -6.52 7.81 36.91
N ALA A 21 -5.27 8.13 37.30
CA ALA A 21 -4.16 8.28 36.37
C ALA A 21 -3.86 6.98 35.61
N ILE A 22 -3.93 5.81 36.26
CA ILE A 22 -3.75 4.50 35.62
C ILE A 22 -4.88 4.23 34.63
N SER A 23 -6.14 4.47 35.03
CA SER A 23 -7.32 4.31 34.17
C SER A 23 -7.21 5.19 32.91
N GLN A 24 -6.84 6.46 33.08
CA GLN A 24 -6.66 7.42 32.00
C GLN A 24 -5.53 7.00 31.05
N THR A 25 -4.41 6.50 31.61
CA THR A 25 -3.28 5.98 30.82
C THR A 25 -3.68 4.74 30.03
N GLN A 26 -4.47 3.85 30.63
CA GLN A 26 -4.97 2.64 29.98
C GLN A 26 -5.91 2.99 28.82
N LEU A 27 -6.79 3.97 28.99
CA LEU A 27 -7.66 4.48 27.91
C LEU A 27 -6.86 5.20 26.82
N ALA A 28 -5.82 5.94 27.17
CA ALA A 28 -4.98 6.66 26.22
C ALA A 28 -4.05 5.75 25.39
N THR A 29 -3.84 4.50 25.80
CA THR A 29 -2.96 3.55 25.09
C THR A 29 -3.69 2.36 24.49
N LEU A 30 -4.78 1.90 25.12
CA LEU A 30 -5.59 0.76 24.69
C LEU A 30 -6.98 1.16 24.20
N GLY A 31 -7.32 2.45 24.26
CA GLY A 31 -8.59 2.97 23.77
C GLY A 31 -8.79 2.62 22.30
N GLN A 32 -10.03 2.26 21.95
CA GLN A 32 -10.42 1.85 20.60
C GLN A 32 -9.99 2.86 19.53
N GLN A 33 -10.00 4.15 19.87
CA GLN A 33 -9.56 5.25 19.00
C GLN A 33 -8.06 5.17 18.64
N VAL A 34 -7.18 4.76 19.56
CA VAL A 34 -5.72 4.67 19.35
C VAL A 34 -5.37 3.43 18.54
N LEU A 35 -6.08 2.34 18.75
CA LEU A 35 -5.96 1.12 17.94
C LEU A 35 -6.43 1.37 16.51
N LEU A 36 -7.52 2.10 16.32
CA LEU A 36 -8.04 2.43 15.00
C LEU A 36 -7.14 3.45 14.27
N SER A 37 -6.65 4.50 14.95
CA SER A 37 -5.78 5.50 14.32
C SER A 37 -4.37 4.95 14.04
N GLY A 38 -3.76 4.25 15.01
CA GLY A 38 -2.46 3.60 14.83
C GLY A 38 -2.51 2.44 13.85
N GLY A 39 -3.60 1.66 13.86
CA GLY A 39 -3.86 0.58 12.91
C GLY A 39 -4.10 1.10 11.49
N ALA A 40 -4.93 2.14 11.33
CA ALA A 40 -5.17 2.79 10.04
C ALA A 40 -3.89 3.39 9.46
N GLY A 41 -3.07 4.06 10.27
CA GLY A 41 -1.78 4.58 9.82
C GLY A 41 -0.81 3.49 9.36
N ARG A 42 -0.71 2.38 10.09
CA ARG A 42 0.11 1.22 9.68
C ARG A 42 -0.42 0.55 8.42
N ALA A 43 -1.74 0.43 8.29
CA ALA A 43 -2.38 -0.11 7.09
C ALA A 43 -2.12 0.80 5.87
N TYR A 44 -2.26 2.11 6.03
CA TYR A 44 -1.92 3.09 4.99
C TYR A 44 -0.47 2.92 4.54
N GLN A 45 0.48 2.84 5.47
CA GLN A 45 1.91 2.65 5.13
C GLN A 45 2.17 1.32 4.41
N ALA A 46 1.52 0.23 4.84
CA ALA A 46 1.65 -1.08 4.19
C ALA A 46 1.09 -1.06 2.76
N VAL A 47 -0.08 -0.47 2.57
CA VAL A 47 -0.69 -0.31 1.23
C VAL A 47 0.12 0.64 0.37
N ALA A 48 0.64 1.74 0.92
CA ALA A 48 1.51 2.65 0.20
C ALA A 48 2.79 1.97 -0.30
N ALA A 49 3.44 1.17 0.55
CA ALA A 49 4.61 0.41 0.16
C ALA A 49 4.29 -0.63 -0.94
N SER A 50 3.19 -1.37 -0.79
CA SER A 50 2.76 -2.35 -1.79
C SER A 50 2.38 -1.69 -3.12
N ALA A 51 1.68 -0.55 -3.08
CA ALA A 51 1.35 0.25 -4.25
C ALA A 51 2.61 0.77 -4.96
N ALA A 52 3.60 1.24 -4.20
CA ALA A 52 4.88 1.69 -4.75
C ALA A 52 5.63 0.55 -5.47
N ILE A 53 5.66 -0.65 -4.87
CA ILE A 53 6.26 -1.85 -5.50
C ILE A 53 5.52 -2.20 -6.79
N ALA A 54 4.19 -2.23 -6.77
CA ALA A 54 3.40 -2.54 -7.97
C ALA A 54 3.65 -1.55 -9.12
N VAL A 55 3.79 -0.26 -8.81
CA VAL A 55 4.14 0.77 -9.81
C VAL A 55 5.57 0.59 -10.32
N GLN A 56 6.52 0.22 -9.46
CA GLN A 56 7.89 -0.09 -9.87
C GLN A 56 7.94 -1.30 -10.81
N ASP A 57 7.29 -2.40 -10.45
CA ASP A 57 7.20 -3.60 -11.28
C ASP A 57 6.55 -3.31 -12.64
N ALA A 58 5.46 -2.53 -12.65
CA ALA A 58 4.80 -2.12 -13.88
C ALA A 58 5.70 -1.22 -14.75
N THR A 59 6.49 -0.34 -14.13
CA THR A 59 7.47 0.51 -14.83
C THR A 59 8.56 -0.35 -15.48
N ASP A 60 9.07 -1.34 -14.76
CA ASP A 60 10.11 -2.25 -15.26
C ASP A 60 9.59 -3.15 -16.38
N MET A 61 8.36 -3.65 -16.25
CA MET A 61 7.68 -4.38 -17.31
C MET A 61 7.52 -3.52 -18.57
N LEU A 62 7.04 -2.27 -18.43
CA LEU A 62 6.89 -1.34 -19.55
C LEU A 62 8.23 -1.06 -20.23
N ARG A 63 9.31 -0.85 -19.45
CA ARG A 63 10.67 -0.64 -20.00
C ARG A 63 11.15 -1.84 -20.81
N ASN A 64 10.94 -3.05 -20.29
CA ASN A 64 11.32 -4.29 -20.99
C ASN A 64 10.54 -4.44 -22.31
N ILE A 65 9.20 -4.36 -22.25
CA ILE A 65 8.36 -4.49 -23.45
C ILE A 65 8.66 -3.39 -24.47
N SER A 66 8.89 -2.16 -24.03
CA SER A 66 9.26 -1.04 -24.91
C SER A 66 10.57 -1.30 -25.64
N THR A 67 11.55 -1.90 -24.97
CA THR A 67 12.86 -2.22 -25.57
C THR A 67 12.70 -3.29 -26.65
N VAL A 68 12.01 -4.39 -26.32
CA VAL A 68 11.76 -5.50 -27.25
C VAL A 68 10.93 -5.03 -28.45
N SER A 69 9.84 -4.29 -28.20
CA SER A 69 8.93 -3.82 -29.25
C SER A 69 9.62 -2.84 -30.18
N THR A 70 10.42 -1.89 -29.66
CA THR A 70 11.17 -0.94 -30.49
C THR A 70 12.21 -1.64 -31.36
N THR A 71 12.88 -2.66 -30.83
CA THR A 71 13.82 -3.49 -31.61
C THR A 71 13.08 -4.24 -32.72
N ALA A 72 11.94 -4.86 -32.40
CA ALA A 72 11.13 -5.57 -33.39
C ALA A 72 10.58 -4.63 -34.48
N ILE A 73 10.15 -3.41 -34.11
CA ILE A 73 9.74 -2.37 -35.05
C ILE A 73 10.89 -2.04 -36.01
N GLY A 74 12.11 -1.82 -35.50
CA GLY A 74 13.27 -1.52 -36.33
C GLY A 74 13.60 -2.64 -37.33
N VAL A 75 13.58 -3.90 -36.87
CA VAL A 75 13.81 -5.08 -37.72
C VAL A 75 12.71 -5.21 -38.78
N ALA A 76 11.44 -5.05 -38.39
CA ALA A 76 10.32 -5.09 -39.32
C ALA A 76 10.42 -4.01 -40.40
N MET A 77 10.83 -2.79 -40.03
CA MET A 77 11.05 -1.72 -41.00
C MET A 77 12.18 -2.05 -41.98
N ALA A 78 13.28 -2.66 -41.53
CA ALA A 78 14.35 -3.11 -42.41
C ALA A 78 13.86 -4.19 -43.40
N GLN A 79 13.14 -5.19 -42.90
CA GLN A 79 12.56 -6.26 -43.73
C GLN A 79 11.53 -5.72 -44.75
N MET A 80 10.77 -4.68 -44.39
CA MET A 80 9.87 -4.00 -45.34
C MET A 80 10.63 -3.37 -46.50
N LEU A 81 11.82 -2.81 -46.27
CA LEU A 81 12.68 -2.25 -47.31
C LEU A 81 13.29 -3.34 -48.20
N GLU A 82 13.48 -4.55 -47.66
CA GLU A 82 13.95 -5.73 -48.36
C GLU A 82 12.84 -6.46 -49.14
N GLY A 83 11.58 -6.04 -48.97
CA GLY A 83 10.43 -6.60 -49.69
C GLY A 83 9.76 -7.80 -49.02
N ASP A 84 10.03 -8.06 -47.73
CA ASP A 84 9.37 -9.12 -46.98
C ASP A 84 7.86 -8.83 -46.78
N ALA A 85 7.02 -9.76 -47.21
CA ALA A 85 5.57 -9.68 -47.09
C ALA A 85 5.08 -9.76 -45.64
N GLY A 86 5.81 -10.45 -44.75
CA GLY A 86 5.45 -10.63 -43.33
C GLY A 86 5.79 -9.43 -42.45
N ALA A 87 6.68 -8.55 -42.91
CA ALA A 87 7.23 -7.47 -42.10
C ALA A 87 6.17 -6.45 -41.63
N ARG A 88 5.11 -6.21 -42.42
CA ARG A 88 4.00 -5.34 -42.01
C ARG A 88 3.21 -5.90 -40.82
N GLU A 89 3.03 -7.22 -40.77
CA GLU A 89 2.32 -7.87 -39.65
C GLU A 89 3.16 -7.80 -38.38
N THR A 90 4.47 -8.08 -38.46
CA THR A 90 5.40 -7.93 -37.34
C THR A 90 5.42 -6.50 -36.80
N LEU A 91 5.45 -5.50 -37.69
CA LEU A 91 5.39 -4.08 -37.31
C LEU A 91 4.11 -3.76 -36.53
N ALA A 92 2.95 -4.17 -37.06
CA ALA A 92 1.65 -3.93 -36.43
C ALA A 92 1.55 -4.64 -35.07
N ALA A 93 2.02 -5.88 -34.97
CA ALA A 93 2.01 -6.65 -33.72
C ALA A 93 2.92 -6.01 -32.65
N ALA A 94 4.10 -5.54 -33.03
CA ALA A 94 5.02 -4.86 -32.10
C ALA A 94 4.45 -3.52 -31.60
N GLN A 95 3.82 -2.73 -32.47
CA GLN A 95 3.13 -1.50 -32.09
C GLN A 95 1.96 -1.78 -31.14
N ALA A 96 1.11 -2.76 -31.46
CA ALA A 96 -0.02 -3.14 -30.62
C ALA A 96 0.41 -3.67 -29.24
N THR A 97 1.52 -4.39 -29.19
CA THR A 97 2.13 -4.87 -27.94
C THR A 97 2.57 -3.70 -27.07
N LEU A 98 3.24 -2.70 -27.66
CA LEU A 98 3.67 -1.50 -26.96
C LEU A 98 2.48 -0.69 -26.42
N ASP A 99 1.45 -0.47 -27.24
CA ASP A 99 0.23 0.23 -26.82
C ASP A 99 -0.47 -0.49 -25.65
N THR A 100 -0.50 -1.82 -25.70
CA THR A 100 -1.08 -2.63 -24.61
C THR A 100 -0.27 -2.51 -23.33
N ALA A 101 1.06 -2.50 -23.42
CA ALA A 101 1.92 -2.30 -22.25
C ALA A 101 1.70 -0.93 -21.61
N VAL A 102 1.56 0.14 -22.40
CA VAL A 102 1.25 1.49 -21.91
C VAL A 102 -0.09 1.54 -21.19
N ARG A 103 -1.14 0.93 -21.77
CA ARG A 103 -2.46 0.84 -21.12
C ARG A 103 -2.41 0.05 -19.82
N ASN A 104 -1.71 -1.08 -19.79
CA ASN A 104 -1.57 -1.90 -18.59
C ASN A 104 -0.83 -1.15 -17.49
N TYR A 105 0.26 -0.45 -17.83
CA TYR A 105 0.99 0.41 -16.89
C TYR A 105 0.07 1.48 -16.27
N ALA A 106 -0.69 2.20 -17.10
CA ALA A 106 -1.62 3.23 -16.62
C ALA A 106 -2.71 2.63 -15.70
N ALA A 107 -3.27 1.47 -16.06
CA ALA A 107 -4.27 0.78 -15.25
C ALA A 107 -3.72 0.35 -13.88
N ILE A 108 -2.47 -0.12 -13.81
CA ILE A 108 -1.82 -0.48 -12.53
C ILE A 108 -1.58 0.77 -11.68
N CYS A 109 -1.11 1.86 -12.27
CA CYS A 109 -0.93 3.13 -11.55
C CYS A 109 -2.24 3.66 -10.97
N GLU A 110 -3.35 3.61 -11.74
CA GLU A 110 -4.66 4.04 -11.25
C GLU A 110 -5.18 3.13 -10.14
N ALA A 111 -5.00 1.80 -10.27
CA ALA A 111 -5.37 0.84 -9.23
C ALA A 111 -4.58 1.09 -7.93
N ALA A 112 -3.28 1.35 -8.04
CA ALA A 112 -2.40 1.68 -6.92
C ALA A 112 -2.82 2.99 -6.23
N ALA A 113 -3.11 4.05 -7.01
CA ALA A 113 -3.61 5.32 -6.49
C ALA A 113 -4.98 5.18 -5.82
N THR A 114 -5.85 4.34 -6.37
CA THR A 114 -7.17 4.05 -5.80
C THR A 114 -7.07 3.27 -4.50
N ALA A 115 -6.17 2.28 -4.44
CA ALA A 115 -5.92 1.51 -3.22
C ALA A 115 -5.51 2.41 -2.05
N LEU A 116 -4.65 3.41 -2.29
CA LEU A 116 -4.23 4.40 -1.29
C LEU A 116 -5.40 5.24 -0.74
N LYS A 117 -6.36 5.64 -1.59
CA LYS A 117 -7.54 6.42 -1.16
C LYS A 117 -8.46 5.65 -0.21
N GLY A 118 -8.38 4.32 -0.20
CA GLY A 118 -9.16 3.45 0.70
C GLY A 118 -8.66 3.44 2.14
N PHE A 119 -7.49 4.03 2.43
CA PHE A 119 -6.89 4.06 3.75
C PHE A 119 -6.74 5.51 4.23
N PRO A 120 -7.26 5.87 5.42
CA PRO A 120 -7.13 7.23 5.93
C PRO A 120 -5.66 7.56 6.20
N SER A 121 -5.16 8.61 5.57
CA SER A 121 -3.81 9.15 5.78
C SER A 121 -3.82 10.18 6.91
N ALA A 122 -4.23 9.76 8.11
CA ALA A 122 -4.44 10.61 9.30
C ALA A 122 -5.48 11.73 9.15
#